data_AF-A0A9P9JDC9-F1
#
_entry.id   AF-A0A9P9JDC9-F1
#
_cell.length_a   1.000
_cell.length_b   1.000
_cell.length_c   1.000
_cell.angle_alpha   90.00
_cell.angle_beta   90.00
_cell.angle_gamma   90.00
#
_symmetry.space_group_name_H-M   'P 1'
#
loop_
_entity.id
_entity.type
_entity.pdbx_description
1 polymer ?
#
loop_
_entity_poly.entity_id
_entity_poly.type
_entity_poly.pdbx_seq_one_letter_code
_entity_poly.pdbx_strand_id
1 'polypeptide(L)'
;MASRANLSKLSRARPVLPPRCVNPLRPLLEVPLVRTVAMTHLKKKAEGAERWATRAEKIASGEIPHVWDILKERGYIKDVAGNPETIKEIMRVKRIGSYVGIDPTADSLHVGHLLPLMPMFLMYFHGHPAVTLIGGSTARVGDPTGRLESRELMSNSDISKNITKIHVQLTRLWANVQHLREKHGYEHDWAAKTNLLNNNMWLGGLTLYDFVKRIGRHIRIGPMLSRDTVKRKLTEGDGMSFGEFMYPLLQGWDFWHMYNKLGIQMQIGGSDQYGNIVAGCEALKIIRESEEAPHMKKPGGWINDPIGFTVPLLTDSAGNKFGKSAGNAIWLDEFKTSAFDLYGYFMRRPDEEVEGLLKMFTFMSMESIQKVMAEQQQDPSKRAAQHALAFEVVSLVHGSQRALEEAKQHEFRFGGKLPHVINEPPESSGIITPNNAPRSDIKLPQSIMTKSPARILFAAGLATSTSDGQRLVTQQGAYIAAESGQSSEKRGLVPGNLSWTPMKAWFPEETSRYLIDNRLLILRKGKHNIRIVELISDEEWNASGEIYPGQPYTGVIRRIKEQLQSEAEESGQPLTDLQMAVLANQRLRAKSDQAPKNPNLRLPSKKDYRDRANGSRGGTQKKQ
;
A
#
# COMPACT_ATOMS: atom_id res chain seq x y z
N MET A 1 -61.77 40.61 -50.38
CA MET A 1 -63.17 41.07 -50.36
C MET A 1 -64.02 40.01 -49.66
N ALA A 2 -64.86 40.43 -48.71
CA ALA A 2 -65.92 39.68 -47.99
C ALA A 2 -65.45 38.46 -47.15
N SER A 3 -65.99 38.12 -45.97
CA SER A 3 -67.16 38.57 -45.23
C SER A 3 -66.98 38.30 -43.73
N ARG A 4 -67.65 39.08 -42.88
CA ARG A 4 -68.06 38.65 -41.54
C ARG A 4 -69.35 37.84 -41.69
N ALA A 5 -69.48 36.71 -40.98
CA ALA A 5 -70.69 36.34 -40.22
C ALA A 5 -70.58 34.94 -39.58
N ASN A 6 -70.80 34.88 -38.27
CA ASN A 6 -71.82 34.08 -37.57
C ASN A 6 -71.34 33.31 -36.33
N LEU A 7 -71.89 33.76 -35.19
CA LEU A 7 -72.06 33.01 -33.96
C LEU A 7 -73.17 31.96 -34.15
N SER A 8 -72.96 30.71 -33.70
CA SER A 8 -73.66 30.13 -32.53
C SER A 8 -73.88 28.60 -32.58
N LYS A 9 -73.75 28.02 -31.37
CA LYS A 9 -74.41 26.84 -30.77
C LYS A 9 -73.64 25.50 -30.65
N LEU A 10 -73.78 24.98 -29.42
CA LEU A 10 -73.52 23.63 -28.87
C LEU A 10 -72.08 23.42 -28.36
N SER A 11 -71.78 22.99 -27.12
CA SER A 11 -72.57 22.54 -25.96
C SER A 11 -71.69 22.68 -24.69
N ARG A 12 -72.31 22.74 -23.50
CA ARG A 12 -71.62 22.80 -22.20
C ARG A 12 -70.95 21.47 -21.87
N ALA A 13 -69.63 21.46 -21.71
CA ALA A 13 -68.92 20.48 -20.90
C ALA A 13 -68.00 21.23 -19.92
N ARG A 14 -68.31 21.18 -18.63
CA ARG A 14 -67.39 21.62 -17.56
C ARG A 14 -66.38 20.50 -17.34
N PRO A 15 -65.06 20.71 -17.50
CA PRO A 15 -64.10 19.84 -16.86
C PRO A 15 -63.91 20.35 -15.43
N VAL A 16 -64.42 19.58 -14.46
CA VAL A 16 -63.98 19.70 -13.07
C VAL A 16 -62.54 19.16 -13.02
N LEU A 17 -61.56 20.06 -12.99
CA LEU A 17 -60.16 19.70 -12.72
C LEU A 17 -59.89 19.89 -11.21
N PRO A 18 -59.23 18.93 -10.54
CA PRO A 18 -58.95 18.98 -9.11
C PRO A 18 -57.86 20.04 -8.80
N PRO A 19 -57.91 20.69 -7.62
CA PRO A 19 -57.01 21.79 -7.30
C PRO A 19 -55.68 21.24 -6.81
N ARG A 20 -54.79 20.82 -7.72
CA ARG A 20 -53.39 20.51 -7.34
C ARG A 20 -52.32 20.62 -8.43
N CYS A 21 -52.62 21.24 -9.57
CA CYS A 21 -51.66 21.43 -10.65
C CYS A 21 -51.68 22.86 -11.21
N VAL A 22 -51.23 23.84 -10.41
CA VAL A 22 -50.75 25.12 -10.94
C VAL A 22 -49.53 25.52 -10.12
N ASN A 23 -48.35 25.11 -10.57
CA ASN A 23 -47.09 25.70 -10.10
C ASN A 23 -46.61 26.62 -11.24
N PRO A 24 -46.46 27.94 -11.01
CA PRO A 24 -46.07 28.86 -12.07
C PRO A 24 -44.62 28.57 -12.48
N LEU A 25 -44.38 28.57 -13.78
CA LEU A 25 -43.07 28.44 -14.42
C LEU A 25 -42.06 29.40 -13.76
N ARG A 26 -41.20 28.88 -12.88
CA ARG A 26 -39.96 29.56 -12.47
C ARG A 26 -38.99 29.46 -13.65
N PRO A 27 -38.35 30.55 -14.09
CA PRO A 27 -37.26 30.45 -15.04
C PRO A 27 -36.14 29.64 -14.39
N LEU A 28 -35.70 28.58 -15.06
CA LEU A 28 -34.51 27.82 -14.72
C LEU A 28 -33.28 28.72 -14.97
N LEU A 29 -33.02 29.62 -14.03
CA LEU A 29 -31.67 30.12 -13.81
C LEU A 29 -30.90 28.94 -13.20
N GLU A 30 -30.23 28.17 -14.05
CA GLU A 30 -29.12 27.31 -13.65
C GLU A 30 -28.03 28.20 -13.06
N VAL A 31 -28.17 28.53 -11.77
CA VAL A 31 -27.06 29.05 -10.99
C VAL A 31 -26.06 27.89 -10.92
N PRO A 32 -24.84 28.02 -11.48
CA PRO A 32 -23.86 26.97 -11.32
C PRO A 32 -23.66 26.79 -9.82
N LEU A 33 -23.83 25.57 -9.33
CA LEU A 33 -23.51 25.19 -7.96
C LEU A 33 -21.99 25.35 -7.76
N VAL A 34 -21.54 26.59 -7.58
CA VAL A 34 -20.19 26.93 -7.15
C VAL A 34 -20.11 26.38 -5.73
N ARG A 35 -19.40 25.28 -5.54
CA ARG A 35 -19.07 24.77 -4.21
C ARG A 35 -18.39 25.91 -3.45
N THR A 36 -19.09 26.49 -2.48
CA THR A 36 -18.54 27.55 -1.63
C THR A 36 -17.38 26.98 -0.84
N VAL A 37 -16.16 27.46 -1.13
CA VAL A 37 -14.99 27.11 -0.33
C VAL A 37 -15.17 27.75 1.03
N ALA A 38 -15.10 26.96 2.10
CA ALA A 38 -15.21 27.49 3.45
C ALA A 38 -14.13 28.56 3.70
N MET A 39 -14.53 29.73 4.22
CA MET A 39 -13.59 30.84 4.52
C MET A 39 -12.48 30.40 5.48
N THR A 40 -12.76 29.42 6.35
CA THR A 40 -11.78 28.79 7.24
C THR A 40 -10.65 28.07 6.49
N HIS A 41 -10.96 27.41 5.36
CA HIS A 41 -9.95 26.76 4.53
C HIS A 41 -9.06 27.77 3.82
N LEU A 42 -9.64 28.85 3.29
CA LEU A 42 -8.90 29.94 2.66
C LEU A 42 -7.96 30.63 3.65
N LYS A 43 -8.45 30.91 4.86
CA LYS A 43 -7.63 31.49 5.95
C LYS A 43 -6.45 30.58 6.30
N LYS A 44 -6.70 29.29 6.51
CA LYS A 44 -5.64 28.30 6.81
C LYS A 44 -4.59 28.22 5.70
N LYS A 45 -5.02 28.34 4.43
CA LYS A 45 -4.11 28.37 3.27
C LYS A 45 -3.24 29.63 3.25
N ALA A 46 -3.82 30.80 3.55
CA ALA A 46 -3.08 32.06 3.65
C ALA A 46 -2.04 32.00 4.79
N GLU A 47 -2.44 31.57 5.99
CA GLU A 47 -1.55 31.37 7.15
C GLU A 47 -0.43 30.36 6.86
N GLY A 48 -0.69 29.34 6.02
CA GLY A 48 0.33 28.40 5.58
C GLY A 48 1.35 29.00 4.60
N ALA A 49 0.91 29.93 3.75
CA ALA A 49 1.78 30.64 2.82
C ALA A 49 2.68 31.64 3.57
N GLU A 50 2.12 32.39 4.52
CA GLU A 50 2.86 33.32 5.37
C GLU A 50 3.95 32.60 6.19
N ARG A 51 3.59 31.48 6.85
CA ARG A 51 4.59 30.66 7.56
C ARG A 51 5.70 30.15 6.66
N TRP A 52 5.40 29.81 5.41
CA TRP A 52 6.43 29.39 4.46
C TRP A 52 7.33 30.54 4.06
N ALA A 53 6.79 31.75 3.89
CA ALA A 53 7.58 32.94 3.61
C ALA A 53 8.53 33.28 4.77
N THR A 54 8.04 33.26 6.02
CA THR A 54 8.90 33.44 7.21
C THR A 54 10.00 32.38 7.27
N ARG A 55 9.67 31.11 6.98
CA ARG A 55 10.67 30.05 6.89
C ARG A 55 11.70 30.33 5.78
N ALA A 56 11.28 30.83 4.63
CA ALA A 56 12.16 31.18 3.52
C ALA A 56 13.15 32.29 3.89
N GLU A 57 12.73 33.25 4.71
CA GLU A 57 13.58 34.32 5.28
C GLU A 57 14.59 33.75 6.29
N LYS A 58 14.13 32.90 7.21
CA LYS A 58 15.02 32.22 8.19
C LYS A 58 16.08 31.34 7.54
N ILE A 59 15.74 30.69 6.43
CA ILE A 59 16.70 29.92 5.65
C ILE A 59 17.70 30.85 4.96
N ALA A 60 17.25 32.00 4.44
CA ALA A 60 18.12 32.99 3.81
C ALA A 60 19.08 33.67 4.80
N SER A 61 18.65 33.88 6.06
CA SER A 61 19.50 34.40 7.14
C SER A 61 20.44 33.36 7.75
N GLY A 62 20.28 32.08 7.43
CA GLY A 62 21.08 30.97 7.96
C GLY A 62 20.66 30.49 9.36
N GLU A 63 19.51 30.93 9.88
CA GLU A 63 18.97 30.48 11.18
C GLU A 63 18.56 29.00 11.14
N ILE A 64 18.06 28.54 9.98
CA ILE A 64 17.58 27.16 9.78
C ILE A 64 18.28 26.56 8.56
N PRO A 65 18.76 25.29 8.62
CA PRO A 65 19.35 24.62 7.48
C PRO A 65 18.33 24.40 6.35
N HIS A 66 18.78 24.58 5.11
CA HIS A 66 17.97 24.30 3.93
C HIS A 66 17.83 22.78 3.73
N VAL A 67 16.61 22.30 3.42
CA VAL A 67 16.33 20.85 3.24
C VAL A 67 17.23 20.20 2.21
N TRP A 68 17.43 20.85 1.07
CA TRP A 68 18.38 20.39 0.05
C TRP A 68 19.81 20.18 0.58
N ASP A 69 20.29 21.04 1.49
CA ASP A 69 21.62 20.89 2.07
C ASP A 69 21.69 19.71 3.03
N ILE A 70 20.63 19.48 3.81
CA ILE A 70 20.49 18.28 4.65
C ILE A 70 20.52 17.01 3.77
N LEU A 71 19.81 17.02 2.64
CA LEU A 71 19.80 15.89 1.70
C LEU A 71 21.17 15.65 1.07
N LYS A 72 21.90 16.73 0.76
CA LYS A 72 23.26 16.67 0.20
C LYS A 72 24.25 16.15 1.23
N GLU A 73 24.21 16.66 2.45
CA GLU A 73 25.08 16.26 3.57
C GLU A 73 24.92 14.76 3.90
N ARG A 74 23.69 14.26 3.82
CA ARG A 74 23.39 12.83 4.01
C ARG A 74 23.74 11.94 2.81
N GLY A 75 24.15 12.52 1.69
CA GLY A 75 24.58 11.79 0.49
C GLY A 75 23.44 11.27 -0.39
N TYR A 76 22.23 11.84 -0.32
CA TYR A 76 21.10 11.38 -1.15
C TYR A 76 21.13 11.90 -2.59
N ILE A 77 21.86 12.96 -2.89
CA ILE A 77 21.80 13.61 -4.20
C ILE A 77 22.96 13.10 -5.07
N LYS A 78 22.62 12.38 -6.15
CA LYS A 78 23.57 11.94 -7.17
C LYS A 78 23.43 12.77 -8.44
N ASP A 79 22.45 12.45 -9.29
CA ASP A 79 22.22 13.13 -10.57
C ASP A 79 20.97 14.02 -10.45
N VAL A 80 21.01 15.24 -11.00
CA VAL A 80 19.96 16.25 -10.82
C VAL A 80 19.36 16.63 -12.18
N ALA A 81 18.05 16.49 -12.33
CA ALA A 81 17.29 16.96 -13.48
C ALA A 81 16.92 18.44 -13.27
N GLY A 82 17.79 19.34 -13.72
CA GLY A 82 17.69 20.78 -13.56
C GLY A 82 18.97 21.39 -12.98
N ASN A 83 18.94 22.69 -12.68
CA ASN A 83 20.04 23.36 -12.01
C ASN A 83 19.86 23.28 -10.47
N PRO A 84 20.85 22.80 -9.69
CA PRO A 84 20.74 22.67 -8.24
C PRO A 84 20.46 23.98 -7.48
N GLU A 85 21.04 25.10 -7.90
CA GLU A 85 20.85 26.41 -7.28
C GLU A 85 19.41 26.90 -7.52
N THR A 86 18.89 26.73 -8.72
CA THR A 86 17.49 26.99 -9.05
C THR A 86 16.56 26.10 -8.23
N ILE A 87 16.89 24.82 -8.06
CA ILE A 87 16.09 23.90 -7.23
C ILE A 87 16.04 24.35 -5.77
N LYS A 88 17.19 24.73 -5.19
CA LYS A 88 17.24 25.31 -3.84
C LYS A 88 16.33 26.54 -3.74
N GLU A 89 16.46 27.46 -4.69
CA GLU A 89 15.68 28.68 -4.68
C GLU A 89 14.18 28.40 -4.79
N ILE A 90 13.77 27.48 -5.68
CA ILE A 90 12.37 27.01 -5.79
C ILE A 90 11.88 26.47 -4.45
N MET A 91 12.66 25.57 -3.81
CA MET A 91 12.29 24.95 -2.53
C MET A 91 12.19 25.96 -1.38
N ARG A 92 12.98 27.04 -1.44
CA ARG A 92 12.96 28.13 -0.48
C ARG A 92 11.69 28.98 -0.65
N VAL A 93 11.45 29.50 -1.85
CA VAL A 93 10.35 30.46 -2.09
C VAL A 93 8.99 29.80 -2.22
N LYS A 94 8.93 28.55 -2.70
CA LYS A 94 7.69 27.84 -2.99
C LYS A 94 7.68 26.48 -2.30
N ARG A 95 6.59 26.20 -1.58
CA ARG A 95 6.36 24.89 -0.98
C ARG A 95 6.06 23.87 -2.07
N ILE A 96 7.07 23.14 -2.50
CA ILE A 96 6.93 22.06 -3.47
C ILE A 96 6.65 20.72 -2.78
N GLY A 97 5.92 19.84 -3.45
CA GLY A 97 5.82 18.43 -3.07
C GLY A 97 6.73 17.52 -3.88
N SER A 98 7.04 16.36 -3.33
CA SER A 98 7.85 15.31 -3.96
C SER A 98 7.08 14.01 -4.16
N TYR A 99 7.51 13.19 -5.13
CA TYR A 99 7.00 11.84 -5.28
C TYR A 99 8.08 10.81 -5.60
N VAL A 100 7.79 9.57 -5.23
CA VAL A 100 8.56 8.37 -5.60
C VAL A 100 7.60 7.37 -6.23
N GLY A 101 7.93 6.93 -7.45
CA GLY A 101 7.20 5.89 -8.17
C GLY A 101 7.76 4.50 -7.87
N ILE A 102 6.87 3.52 -7.67
CA ILE A 102 7.22 2.14 -7.41
C ILE A 102 6.38 1.23 -8.30
N ASP A 103 7.06 0.50 -9.19
CA ASP A 103 6.42 -0.50 -10.03
C ASP A 103 6.29 -1.84 -9.29
N PRO A 104 5.07 -2.41 -9.15
CA PRO A 104 4.78 -3.65 -8.45
C PRO A 104 5.28 -4.93 -9.17
N THR A 105 6.60 -5.04 -9.36
CA THR A 105 7.28 -6.19 -10.00
C THR A 105 7.37 -7.43 -9.13
N ALA A 106 7.25 -7.27 -7.81
CA ALA A 106 7.20 -8.36 -6.84
C ALA A 106 6.10 -8.07 -5.82
N ASP A 107 5.73 -9.09 -5.06
CA ASP A 107 4.66 -9.00 -4.05
C ASP A 107 5.10 -8.35 -2.74
N SER A 108 6.34 -7.82 -2.67
CA SER A 108 6.86 -7.06 -1.53
C SER A 108 7.96 -6.11 -1.97
N LEU A 109 8.15 -5.01 -1.25
CA LEU A 109 9.33 -4.16 -1.38
C LEU A 109 10.53 -4.84 -0.72
N HIS A 110 11.72 -4.54 -1.22
CA HIS A 110 13.00 -4.84 -0.57
C HIS A 110 13.71 -3.57 -0.09
N VAL A 111 14.76 -3.71 0.73
CA VAL A 111 15.54 -2.61 1.32
C VAL A 111 16.00 -1.57 0.29
N GLY A 112 16.38 -1.99 -0.92
CA GLY A 112 16.74 -1.06 -2.01
C GLY A 112 15.66 -0.02 -2.37
N HIS A 113 14.37 -0.31 -2.19
CA HIS A 113 13.29 0.65 -2.42
C HIS A 113 13.17 1.70 -1.30
N LEU A 114 13.73 1.44 -0.11
CA LEU A 114 13.72 2.43 0.97
C LEU A 114 14.60 3.62 0.62
N LEU A 115 15.72 3.42 -0.08
CA LEU A 115 16.68 4.48 -0.34
C LEU A 115 16.08 5.72 -1.04
N PRO A 116 15.29 5.61 -2.14
CA PRO A 116 14.61 6.77 -2.73
C PRO A 116 13.45 7.30 -1.86
N LEU A 117 12.85 6.48 -0.99
CA LEU A 117 11.79 6.90 -0.08
C LEU A 117 12.31 7.75 1.09
N MET A 118 13.52 7.47 1.59
CA MET A 118 14.13 8.18 2.72
C MET A 118 14.24 9.70 2.54
N PRO A 119 14.78 10.25 1.44
CA PRO A 119 14.82 11.69 1.25
C PRO A 119 13.43 12.32 1.11
N MET A 120 12.46 11.60 0.53
CA MET A 120 11.06 12.05 0.49
C MET A 120 10.44 12.13 1.90
N PHE A 121 10.71 11.14 2.76
CA PHE A 121 10.26 11.17 4.16
C PHE A 121 10.90 12.32 4.93
N LEU A 122 12.18 12.62 4.68
CA LEU A 122 12.85 13.75 5.30
C LEU A 122 12.28 15.09 4.81
N MET A 123 11.99 15.22 3.51
CA MET A 123 11.25 16.38 2.99
C MET A 123 9.89 16.54 3.67
N TYR A 124 9.18 15.42 3.90
CA TYR A 124 7.92 15.42 4.64
C TYR A 124 8.09 15.92 6.09
N PHE A 125 9.17 15.55 6.78
CA PHE A 125 9.48 16.05 8.12
C PHE A 125 9.71 17.56 8.13
N HIS A 126 10.21 18.12 7.02
CA HIS A 126 10.42 19.56 6.85
C HIS A 126 9.24 20.31 6.19
N GLY A 127 8.03 19.74 6.20
CA GLY A 127 6.82 20.46 5.81
C GLY A 127 6.41 20.33 4.34
N HIS A 128 7.14 19.54 3.54
CA HIS A 128 6.82 19.31 2.13
C HIS A 128 5.77 18.20 1.95
N PRO A 129 4.82 18.35 1.01
CA PRO A 129 3.94 17.26 0.61
C PRO A 129 4.73 16.10 -0.01
N ALA A 130 4.27 14.87 0.22
CA ALA A 130 4.90 13.66 -0.27
C ALA A 130 3.89 12.68 -0.88
N VAL A 131 4.25 12.08 -2.01
CA VAL A 131 3.40 11.12 -2.72
C VAL A 131 4.18 9.85 -3.04
N THR A 132 3.70 8.73 -2.53
CA THR A 132 4.09 7.40 -3.01
C THR A 132 3.15 6.98 -4.13
N LEU A 133 3.69 6.74 -5.32
CA LEU A 133 2.91 6.30 -6.49
C LEU A 133 3.16 4.82 -6.76
N ILE A 134 2.10 4.02 -6.73
CA ILE A 134 2.13 2.63 -7.20
C ILE A 134 1.86 2.62 -8.70
N GLY A 135 2.80 2.06 -9.45
CA GLY A 135 2.77 1.93 -10.90
C GLY A 135 1.88 0.81 -11.40
N GLY A 136 0.59 0.80 -11.06
CA GLY A 136 -0.33 -0.29 -11.41
C GLY A 136 -0.51 -0.48 -12.93
N SER A 137 -0.52 0.61 -13.71
CA SER A 137 -0.56 0.55 -15.17
C SER A 137 0.83 0.43 -15.80
N THR A 138 1.84 1.12 -15.25
CA THR A 138 3.21 1.12 -15.77
C THR A 138 3.90 -0.23 -15.60
N ALA A 139 3.60 -0.98 -14.52
CA ALA A 139 4.12 -2.33 -14.34
C ALA A 139 3.68 -3.32 -15.43
N ARG A 140 2.54 -3.08 -16.09
CA ARG A 140 2.06 -3.90 -17.21
C ARG A 140 2.82 -3.63 -18.51
N VAL A 141 3.32 -2.41 -18.66
CA VAL A 141 4.15 -2.00 -19.80
C VAL A 141 5.59 -2.48 -19.58
N GLY A 142 6.09 -2.33 -18.36
CA GLY A 142 7.43 -2.71 -17.95
C GLY A 142 8.45 -1.61 -18.25
N ASP A 143 9.19 -1.20 -17.21
CA ASP A 143 10.34 -0.29 -17.38
C ASP A 143 11.52 -1.04 -18.03
N PRO A 144 12.00 -0.60 -19.23
CA PRO A 144 13.14 -1.21 -19.91
C PRO A 144 14.50 -0.81 -19.31
N THR A 145 14.53 0.10 -18.35
CA THR A 145 15.77 0.70 -17.83
C THR A 145 16.73 -0.33 -17.25
N GLY A 146 17.96 -0.34 -17.77
CA GLY A 146 19.05 -1.18 -17.26
C GLY A 146 18.91 -2.67 -17.53
N ARG A 147 18.06 -3.08 -18.48
CA ARG A 147 17.86 -4.48 -18.88
C ARG A 147 18.07 -4.66 -20.38
N LEU A 148 18.63 -5.80 -20.77
CA LEU A 148 18.81 -6.19 -22.17
C LEU A 148 17.63 -7.00 -22.70
N GLU A 149 17.01 -7.81 -21.84
CA GLU A 149 15.86 -8.64 -22.18
C GLU A 149 14.56 -7.96 -21.74
N SER A 150 13.50 -8.16 -22.51
CA SER A 150 12.14 -7.71 -22.17
C SER A 150 11.61 -8.49 -20.97
N ARG A 151 10.72 -7.87 -20.19
CA ARG A 151 10.13 -8.54 -19.02
C ARG A 151 9.19 -9.65 -19.46
N GLU A 152 9.22 -10.77 -18.73
CA GLU A 152 8.14 -11.75 -18.80
C GLU A 152 6.82 -11.07 -18.41
N LEU A 153 5.77 -11.35 -19.19
CA LEU A 153 4.43 -10.83 -18.95
C LEU A 153 3.88 -11.44 -17.66
N MET A 154 3.74 -10.62 -16.63
CA MET A 154 3.07 -11.03 -15.39
C MET A 154 1.56 -11.15 -15.62
N SER A 155 0.92 -12.15 -15.01
CA SER A 155 -0.53 -12.26 -15.07
C SER A 155 -1.19 -11.06 -14.38
N ASN A 156 -2.42 -10.72 -14.80
CA ASN A 156 -3.18 -9.65 -14.19
C ASN A 156 -3.44 -9.91 -12.70
N SER A 157 -3.62 -11.18 -12.30
CA SER A 157 -3.79 -11.61 -10.92
C SER A 157 -2.52 -11.39 -10.08
N ASP A 158 -1.34 -11.67 -10.63
CA ASP A 158 -0.07 -11.44 -9.93
C ASP A 158 0.19 -9.94 -9.76
N ILE A 159 -0.06 -9.14 -10.80
CA ILE A 159 0.05 -7.67 -10.70
C ILE A 159 -0.92 -7.13 -9.63
N SER A 160 -2.16 -7.63 -9.59
CA SER A 160 -3.15 -7.25 -8.57
C SER A 160 -2.70 -7.59 -7.15
N LYS A 161 -2.18 -8.81 -6.98
CA LYS A 161 -1.63 -9.30 -5.71
C LYS A 161 -0.49 -8.39 -5.27
N ASN A 162 0.44 -8.08 -6.16
CA ASN A 162 1.59 -7.22 -5.88
C ASN A 162 1.18 -5.80 -5.51
N ILE A 163 0.29 -5.17 -6.30
CA ILE A 163 -0.27 -3.84 -6.01
C ILE A 163 -0.86 -3.82 -4.60
N THR A 164 -1.67 -4.83 -4.25
CA THR A 164 -2.37 -4.88 -2.96
C THR A 164 -1.38 -5.02 -1.81
N LYS A 165 -0.41 -5.94 -1.91
CA LYS A 165 0.59 -6.14 -0.87
C LYS A 165 1.49 -4.91 -0.68
N ILE A 166 1.97 -4.32 -1.78
CA ILE A 166 2.77 -3.09 -1.74
C ILE A 166 1.97 -1.94 -1.15
N HIS A 167 0.69 -1.81 -1.49
CA HIS A 167 -0.19 -0.78 -0.90
C HIS A 167 -0.30 -0.92 0.62
N VAL A 168 -0.52 -2.14 1.13
CA VAL A 168 -0.58 -2.41 2.58
C VAL A 168 0.77 -2.11 3.24
N GLN A 169 1.87 -2.53 2.62
CA GLN A 169 3.21 -2.32 3.14
C GLN A 169 3.59 -0.83 3.19
N LEU A 170 3.30 -0.06 2.15
CA LEU A 170 3.50 1.41 2.12
C LEU A 170 2.61 2.12 3.13
N THR A 171 1.38 1.67 3.34
CA THR A 171 0.48 2.23 4.36
C THR A 171 1.06 2.04 5.77
N ARG A 172 1.56 0.83 6.08
CA ARG A 172 2.24 0.55 7.36
C ARG A 172 3.51 1.38 7.49
N LEU A 173 4.32 1.46 6.44
CA LEU A 173 5.54 2.25 6.41
C LEU A 173 5.26 3.73 6.72
N TRP A 174 4.26 4.34 6.08
CA TRP A 174 3.85 5.72 6.36
C TRP A 174 3.34 5.94 7.79
N ALA A 175 2.67 4.94 8.38
CA ALA A 175 2.30 5.01 9.79
C ALA A 175 3.54 5.03 10.70
N ASN A 176 4.53 4.18 10.43
CA ASN A 176 5.78 4.15 11.18
C ASN A 176 6.60 5.44 11.00
N VAL A 177 6.65 5.99 9.78
CA VAL A 177 7.29 7.29 9.47
C VAL A 177 6.70 8.42 10.31
N GLN A 178 5.39 8.44 10.54
CA GLN A 178 4.74 9.45 11.40
C GLN A 178 5.17 9.31 12.86
N HIS A 179 5.25 8.09 13.40
CA HIS A 179 5.75 7.86 14.75
C HIS A 179 7.24 8.24 14.89
N LEU A 180 8.06 7.95 13.87
CA LEU A 180 9.47 8.34 13.85
C LEU A 180 9.65 9.85 13.77
N ARG A 181 8.78 10.56 13.04
CA ARG A 181 8.76 12.04 13.02
C ARG A 181 8.64 12.60 14.43
N GLU A 182 7.67 12.10 15.19
CA GLU A 182 7.40 12.51 16.57
C GLU A 182 8.56 12.16 17.50
N LYS A 183 9.10 10.95 17.38
CA LYS A 183 10.29 10.50 18.13
C LYS A 183 11.48 11.44 17.94
N HIS A 184 11.70 11.93 16.73
CA HIS A 184 12.80 12.84 16.40
C HIS A 184 12.46 14.33 16.58
N GLY A 185 11.32 14.65 17.20
CA GLY A 185 10.98 16.03 17.58
C GLY A 185 10.56 16.95 16.44
N TYR A 186 10.19 16.41 15.27
CA TYR A 186 9.72 17.21 14.15
C TYR A 186 8.24 17.58 14.34
N GLU A 187 7.94 18.88 14.28
CA GLU A 187 6.58 19.38 14.42
C GLU A 187 5.67 18.97 13.26
N HIS A 188 4.38 18.80 13.56
CA HIS A 188 3.40 18.50 12.54
C HIS A 188 3.01 19.76 11.74
N ASP A 189 3.33 19.78 10.44
CA ASP A 189 2.80 20.77 9.51
C ASP A 189 1.55 20.24 8.78
N TRP A 190 0.42 20.95 8.94
CA TRP A 190 -0.86 20.60 8.32
C TRP A 190 -0.83 20.49 6.79
N ALA A 191 0.10 21.18 6.13
CA ALA A 191 0.23 21.22 4.68
C ALA A 191 1.24 20.18 4.17
N ALA A 192 2.01 19.54 5.05
CA ALA A 192 2.73 18.31 4.74
C ALA A 192 1.74 17.14 4.65
N LYS A 193 1.16 16.96 3.47
CA LYS A 193 0.20 15.88 3.19
C LYS A 193 0.93 14.68 2.60
N THR A 194 0.51 13.49 3.00
CA THR A 194 0.97 12.22 2.43
C THR A 194 -0.13 11.60 1.59
N ASN A 195 0.16 11.23 0.35
CA ASN A 195 -0.78 10.49 -0.49
C ASN A 195 -0.14 9.19 -1.01
N LEU A 196 -0.92 8.11 -0.96
CA LEU A 196 -0.60 6.84 -1.61
C LEU A 196 -1.56 6.68 -2.80
N LEU A 197 -1.03 6.80 -4.01
CA LEU A 197 -1.80 6.80 -5.25
C LEU A 197 -1.47 5.58 -6.11
N ASN A 198 -2.35 5.26 -7.05
CA ASN A 198 -2.11 4.28 -8.10
C ASN A 198 -2.36 4.93 -9.45
N ASN A 199 -1.40 4.85 -10.39
CA ASN A 199 -1.53 5.49 -11.69
C ASN A 199 -2.63 4.90 -12.59
N ASN A 200 -3.15 3.71 -12.29
CA ASN A 200 -4.34 3.19 -12.95
C ASN A 200 -5.55 4.14 -12.82
N MET A 201 -5.62 4.92 -11.74
CA MET A 201 -6.69 5.90 -11.52
C MET A 201 -6.86 6.92 -12.65
N TRP A 202 -5.81 7.21 -13.41
CA TRP A 202 -5.88 8.13 -14.56
C TRP A 202 -5.40 7.50 -15.87
N LEU A 203 -4.43 6.59 -15.84
CA LEU A 203 -3.97 5.92 -17.07
C LEU A 203 -5.01 4.93 -17.60
N GLY A 204 -5.83 4.32 -16.74
CA GLY A 204 -6.88 3.39 -17.18
C GLY A 204 -7.98 4.04 -18.03
N GLY A 205 -8.21 5.35 -17.84
CA GLY A 205 -9.17 6.15 -18.62
C GLY A 205 -8.51 7.04 -19.67
N LEU A 206 -7.19 6.99 -19.83
CA LEU A 206 -6.47 7.83 -20.76
C LEU A 206 -6.69 7.34 -22.19
N THR A 207 -7.34 8.15 -23.01
CA THR A 207 -7.51 7.81 -24.42
C THR A 207 -6.18 7.97 -25.17
N LEU A 208 -5.92 7.09 -26.14
CA LEU A 208 -4.75 7.22 -27.02
C LEU A 208 -4.76 8.57 -27.76
N TYR A 209 -5.96 9.06 -28.13
CA TYR A 209 -6.14 10.35 -28.77
C TYR A 209 -5.62 11.50 -27.88
N ASP A 210 -6.01 11.55 -26.61
CA ASP A 210 -5.55 12.59 -25.68
C ASP A 210 -4.05 12.53 -25.45
N PHE A 211 -3.52 11.31 -25.33
CA PHE A 211 -2.08 11.09 -25.17
C PHE A 211 -1.29 11.59 -26.38
N VAL A 212 -1.69 11.21 -27.60
CA VAL A 212 -1.01 11.64 -28.84
C VAL A 212 -1.16 13.15 -29.05
N LYS A 213 -2.34 13.72 -28.78
CA LYS A 213 -2.60 15.16 -28.92
C LYS A 213 -1.68 16.00 -28.04
N ARG A 214 -1.49 15.62 -26.77
CA ARG A 214 -0.75 16.41 -25.76
C ARG A 214 0.74 16.10 -25.72
N ILE A 215 1.13 14.86 -25.98
CA ILE A 215 2.53 14.42 -25.92
C ILE A 215 3.04 14.07 -27.30
N GLY A 216 2.38 13.14 -27.99
CA GLY A 216 2.88 12.50 -29.21
C GLY A 216 3.24 13.48 -30.34
N ARG A 217 2.49 14.57 -30.51
CA ARG A 217 2.77 15.60 -31.53
C ARG A 217 4.05 16.42 -31.27
N HIS A 218 4.46 16.53 -30.01
CA HIS A 218 5.49 17.46 -29.58
C HIS A 218 6.83 16.78 -29.32
N ILE A 219 6.84 15.47 -29.01
CA ILE A 219 8.05 14.71 -28.73
C ILE A 219 8.70 14.21 -30.01
N ARG A 220 10.03 14.36 -30.08
CA ARG A 220 10.84 13.86 -31.20
C ARG A 220 11.42 12.50 -30.86
N ILE A 221 11.31 11.57 -31.80
CA ILE A 221 11.81 10.20 -31.64
C ILE A 221 13.34 10.15 -31.60
N GLY A 222 14.03 11.00 -32.38
CA GLY A 222 15.50 11.00 -32.47
C GLY A 222 16.22 11.07 -31.10
N PRO A 223 15.93 12.09 -30.28
CA PRO A 223 16.48 12.17 -28.92
C PRO A 223 16.16 10.96 -28.05
N MET A 224 14.95 10.40 -28.15
CA MET A 224 14.57 9.21 -27.38
C MET A 224 15.41 7.98 -27.78
N LEU A 225 15.65 7.77 -29.08
CA LEU A 225 16.49 6.68 -29.60
C LEU A 225 17.97 6.84 -29.23
N SER A 226 18.43 8.09 -29.09
CA SER A 226 19.83 8.38 -28.76
C SER A 226 20.22 8.07 -27.31
N ARG A 227 19.25 7.77 -26.44
CA ARG A 227 19.49 7.43 -25.03
C ARG A 227 20.26 6.13 -24.93
N ASP A 228 21.30 6.11 -24.10
CA ASP A 228 22.17 4.94 -23.94
C ASP A 228 21.41 3.66 -23.55
N THR A 229 20.39 3.76 -22.69
CA THR A 229 19.56 2.61 -22.30
C THR A 229 18.78 2.04 -23.48
N VAL A 230 18.22 2.92 -24.31
CA VAL A 230 17.46 2.54 -25.51
C VAL A 230 18.38 1.97 -26.58
N LYS A 231 19.49 2.67 -26.85
CA LYS A 231 20.49 2.26 -27.83
C LYS A 231 21.06 0.89 -27.50
N ARG A 232 21.49 0.67 -26.25
CA ARG A 232 22.03 -0.63 -25.82
C ARG A 232 21.01 -1.75 -25.93
N LYS A 233 19.77 -1.56 -25.50
CA LYS A 233 18.73 -2.60 -25.64
C LYS A 233 18.41 -2.90 -27.13
N LEU A 234 18.46 -1.90 -28.00
CA LEU A 234 18.28 -2.08 -29.45
C LEU A 234 19.45 -2.79 -30.15
N THR A 235 20.69 -2.57 -29.71
CA THR A 235 21.88 -3.14 -30.36
C THR A 235 22.38 -4.44 -29.74
N GLU A 236 22.28 -4.57 -28.41
CA GLU A 236 22.84 -5.68 -27.62
C GLU A 236 21.75 -6.62 -27.06
N GLY A 237 20.48 -6.21 -27.07
CA GLY A 237 19.37 -6.94 -26.46
C GLY A 237 18.42 -7.59 -27.48
N ASP A 238 17.21 -7.90 -27.01
CA ASP A 238 16.13 -8.49 -27.82
C ASP A 238 15.34 -7.47 -28.66
N GLY A 239 15.83 -6.22 -28.72
CA GLY A 239 15.11 -5.09 -29.27
C GLY A 239 14.22 -4.40 -28.23
N MET A 240 13.44 -3.42 -28.66
CA MET A 240 12.56 -2.65 -27.78
C MET A 240 11.15 -2.62 -28.33
N SER A 241 10.18 -3.04 -27.52
CA SER A 241 8.77 -2.94 -27.88
C SER A 241 8.30 -1.48 -27.88
N PHE A 242 7.23 -1.18 -28.62
CA PHE A 242 6.64 0.15 -28.61
C PHE A 242 6.13 0.57 -27.22
N GLY A 243 5.63 -0.40 -26.44
CA GLY A 243 5.20 -0.15 -25.06
C GLY A 243 6.36 0.31 -24.17
N GLU A 244 7.47 -0.44 -24.16
CA GLU A 244 8.68 -0.07 -23.42
C GLU A 244 9.24 1.28 -23.87
N PHE A 245 9.21 1.56 -25.18
CA PHE A 245 9.65 2.84 -25.73
C PHE A 245 8.80 4.03 -25.24
N MET A 246 7.49 3.82 -25.03
CA MET A 246 6.57 4.82 -24.49
C MET A 246 6.61 4.96 -22.96
N TYR A 247 7.27 4.04 -22.25
CA TYR A 247 7.27 4.02 -20.78
C TYR A 247 7.66 5.37 -20.13
N PRO A 248 8.74 6.06 -20.56
CA PRO A 248 9.11 7.34 -19.94
C PRO A 248 8.04 8.43 -20.13
N LEU A 249 7.24 8.33 -21.19
CA LEU A 249 6.17 9.28 -21.49
C LEU A 249 4.95 9.05 -20.61
N LEU A 250 4.62 7.78 -20.33
CA LEU A 250 3.59 7.41 -19.35
C LEU A 250 3.97 7.90 -17.96
N GLN A 251 5.24 7.73 -17.57
CA GLN A 251 5.77 8.29 -16.32
C GLN A 251 5.69 9.83 -16.29
N GLY A 252 5.95 10.50 -17.42
CA GLY A 252 5.74 11.95 -17.54
C GLY A 252 4.28 12.38 -17.38
N TRP A 253 3.34 11.58 -17.87
CA TRP A 253 1.91 11.81 -17.65
C TRP A 253 1.51 11.66 -16.17
N ASP A 254 2.08 10.67 -15.48
CA ASP A 254 1.92 10.52 -14.03
C ASP A 254 2.38 11.78 -13.30
N PHE A 255 3.56 12.29 -13.68
CA PHE A 255 4.09 13.53 -13.11
C PHE A 255 3.15 14.71 -13.37
N TRP A 256 2.66 14.90 -14.60
CA TRP A 256 1.69 15.95 -14.91
C TRP A 256 0.42 15.87 -14.05
N HIS A 257 -0.14 14.66 -13.87
CA HIS A 257 -1.34 14.47 -13.06
C HIS A 257 -1.13 14.94 -11.62
N MET A 258 -0.04 14.51 -10.99
CA MET A 258 0.31 14.89 -9.62
C MET A 258 0.71 16.36 -9.50
N TYR A 259 1.42 16.90 -10.49
CA TYR A 259 1.78 18.33 -10.56
C TYR A 259 0.55 19.21 -10.58
N ASN A 260 -0.40 18.91 -11.47
CA ASN A 260 -1.58 19.72 -11.65
C ASN A 260 -2.58 19.60 -10.49
N LYS A 261 -2.81 18.38 -9.97
CA LYS A 261 -3.80 18.12 -8.91
C LYS A 261 -3.28 18.36 -7.50
N LEU A 262 -2.02 18.02 -7.23
CA LEU A 262 -1.45 17.97 -5.88
C LEU A 262 -0.27 18.94 -5.67
N GLY A 263 0.19 19.63 -6.71
CA GLY A 263 1.30 20.58 -6.62
C GLY A 263 2.66 19.90 -6.44
N ILE A 264 2.80 18.65 -6.86
CA ILE A 264 4.07 17.92 -6.84
C ILE A 264 4.97 18.45 -7.95
N GLN A 265 6.17 18.91 -7.59
CA GLN A 265 7.14 19.46 -8.56
C GLN A 265 8.45 18.70 -8.59
N MET A 266 8.68 17.76 -7.66
CA MET A 266 9.93 17.01 -7.56
C MET A 266 9.71 15.51 -7.73
N GLN A 267 10.41 14.89 -8.67
CA GLN A 267 10.53 13.43 -8.75
C GLN A 267 11.83 12.95 -8.09
N ILE A 268 11.74 11.92 -7.26
CA ILE A 268 12.90 11.23 -6.68
C ILE A 268 12.91 9.78 -7.16
N GLY A 269 14.06 9.27 -7.57
CA GLY A 269 14.21 7.89 -8.02
C GLY A 269 15.60 7.32 -7.77
N GLY A 270 15.80 6.03 -8.06
CA GLY A 270 17.12 5.40 -8.05
C GLY A 270 18.03 5.95 -9.15
N SER A 271 19.34 5.72 -9.05
CA SER A 271 20.31 6.18 -10.05
C SER A 271 20.03 5.69 -11.47
N ASP A 272 19.43 4.52 -11.60
CA ASP A 272 18.97 3.94 -12.87
C ASP A 272 17.85 4.76 -13.51
N GLN A 273 17.00 5.42 -12.71
CA GLN A 273 15.83 6.17 -13.18
C GLN A 273 16.14 7.55 -13.75
N TYR A 274 17.42 7.99 -13.80
CA TYR A 274 17.77 9.36 -14.23
C TYR A 274 17.19 9.72 -15.60
N GLY A 275 17.37 8.83 -16.60
CA GLY A 275 16.83 9.05 -17.95
C GLY A 275 15.31 9.19 -17.97
N ASN A 276 14.60 8.39 -17.17
CA ASN A 276 13.14 8.45 -17.07
C ASN A 276 12.68 9.73 -16.36
N ILE A 277 13.39 10.20 -15.32
CA ILE A 277 13.10 11.46 -14.62
C ILE A 277 13.25 12.66 -15.56
N VAL A 278 14.33 12.70 -16.35
CA VAL A 278 14.56 13.78 -17.32
C VAL A 278 13.46 13.79 -18.39
N ALA A 279 13.09 12.62 -18.93
CA ALA A 279 11.98 12.51 -19.89
C ALA A 279 10.65 12.92 -19.25
N GLY A 280 10.41 12.54 -18.00
CA GLY A 280 9.21 12.90 -17.27
C GLY A 280 9.09 14.41 -17.08
N CYS A 281 10.20 15.10 -16.76
CA CYS A 281 10.24 16.56 -16.66
C CYS A 281 9.95 17.22 -18.01
N GLU A 282 10.55 16.75 -19.09
CA GLU A 282 10.32 17.26 -20.45
C GLU A 282 8.85 17.04 -20.88
N ALA A 283 8.34 15.82 -20.72
CA ALA A 283 6.95 15.49 -21.03
C ALA A 283 5.97 16.37 -20.24
N LEU A 284 6.22 16.60 -18.95
CA LEU A 284 5.38 17.50 -18.15
C LEU A 284 5.37 18.93 -18.70
N LYS A 285 6.54 19.48 -19.07
CA LYS A 285 6.63 20.82 -19.69
C LYS A 285 5.81 20.89 -20.97
N ILE A 286 5.93 19.87 -21.83
CA ILE A 286 5.16 19.75 -23.08
C ILE A 286 3.65 19.68 -22.82
N ILE A 287 3.20 18.87 -21.87
CA ILE A 287 1.77 18.76 -21.53
C ILE A 287 1.25 20.08 -20.97
N ARG A 288 2.03 20.74 -20.10
CA ARG A 288 1.71 22.05 -19.53
C ARG A 288 1.49 23.11 -20.62
N GLU A 289 2.33 23.09 -21.66
CA GLU A 289 2.28 24.06 -22.77
C GLU A 289 1.19 23.75 -23.79
N SER A 290 0.93 22.46 -24.05
CA SER A 290 -0.12 22.00 -24.97
C SER A 290 -1.52 21.94 -24.36
N GLU A 291 -1.67 22.11 -23.05
CA GLU A 291 -2.98 22.08 -22.39
C GLU A 291 -3.84 23.30 -22.79
N GLU A 292 -4.92 23.00 -23.51
CA GLU A 292 -5.88 23.98 -24.02
C GLU A 292 -6.94 24.35 -22.97
N ALA A 293 -7.25 23.44 -22.05
CA ALA A 293 -8.31 23.64 -21.07
C ALA A 293 -7.95 24.78 -20.08
N PRO A 294 -8.71 25.90 -20.05
CA PRO A 294 -8.32 27.07 -19.25
C PRO A 294 -8.12 26.79 -17.76
N HIS A 295 -8.90 25.86 -17.20
CA HIS A 295 -8.84 25.47 -15.79
C HIS A 295 -7.68 24.53 -15.43
N MET A 296 -7.04 23.92 -16.43
CA MET A 296 -5.89 23.00 -16.27
C MET A 296 -4.57 23.64 -16.67
N LYS A 297 -4.61 24.76 -17.40
CA LYS A 297 -3.43 25.51 -17.82
C LYS A 297 -2.66 26.00 -16.60
N LYS A 298 -1.35 25.76 -16.59
CA LYS A 298 -0.44 26.18 -15.52
C LYS A 298 0.60 27.15 -16.07
N PRO A 299 1.03 28.15 -15.28
CA PRO A 299 2.07 29.07 -15.71
C PRO A 299 3.39 28.32 -15.94
N GLY A 300 4.13 28.77 -16.95
CA GLY A 300 5.52 28.38 -17.16
C GLY A 300 6.48 29.14 -16.23
N GLY A 301 7.77 29.07 -16.57
CA GLY A 301 8.83 29.78 -15.86
C GLY A 301 9.53 28.92 -14.81
N TRP A 302 10.73 29.37 -14.41
CA TRP A 302 11.66 28.62 -13.58
C TRP A 302 11.03 28.14 -12.26
N ILE A 303 10.19 28.95 -11.60
CA ILE A 303 9.51 28.60 -10.34
C ILE A 303 8.47 27.47 -10.48
N ASN A 304 8.00 27.23 -11.71
CA ASN A 304 6.98 26.25 -12.04
C ASN A 304 7.54 25.05 -12.81
N ASP A 305 8.84 25.02 -13.06
CA ASP A 305 9.45 23.92 -13.77
C ASP A 305 9.48 22.65 -12.93
N PRO A 306 9.22 21.49 -13.54
CA PRO A 306 9.41 20.21 -12.89
C PRO A 306 10.91 19.98 -12.69
N ILE A 307 11.22 19.37 -11.54
CA ILE A 307 12.58 19.08 -11.11
C ILE A 307 12.65 17.65 -10.63
N GLY A 308 13.86 17.11 -10.50
CA GLY A 308 14.05 15.80 -9.90
C GLY A 308 15.50 15.50 -9.61
N PHE A 309 15.75 14.46 -8.84
CA PHE A 309 17.08 13.96 -8.60
C PHE A 309 17.08 12.45 -8.36
N THR A 310 18.24 11.84 -8.52
CA THR A 310 18.45 10.42 -8.21
C THR A 310 19.23 10.23 -6.93
N VAL A 311 18.93 9.14 -6.22
CA VAL A 311 19.73 8.64 -5.12
C VAL A 311 20.86 7.74 -5.63
N PRO A 312 22.02 7.70 -4.94
CA PRO A 312 23.11 6.82 -5.34
C PRO A 312 22.71 5.35 -5.32
N LEU A 313 23.30 4.54 -6.19
CA LEU A 313 23.20 3.10 -6.08
C LEU A 313 24.15 2.64 -4.98
N LEU A 314 23.61 2.06 -3.92
CA LEU A 314 24.43 1.44 -2.90
C LEU A 314 24.97 0.10 -3.40
N THR A 315 26.28 -0.07 -3.29
CA THR A 315 26.99 -1.33 -3.53
C THR A 315 27.66 -1.77 -2.24
N ASP A 316 27.75 -3.07 -2.00
CA ASP A 316 28.57 -3.61 -0.92
C ASP A 316 30.07 -3.54 -1.28
N SER A 317 30.93 -3.82 -0.30
CA SER A 317 32.38 -3.94 -0.49
C SER A 317 32.81 -4.96 -1.56
N ALA A 318 31.92 -5.87 -1.96
CA ALA A 318 32.14 -6.86 -3.02
C ALA A 318 31.59 -6.41 -4.39
N GLY A 319 31.06 -5.18 -4.50
CA GLY A 319 30.50 -4.62 -5.73
C GLY A 319 29.07 -5.07 -6.06
N ASN A 320 28.43 -5.89 -5.21
CA ASN A 320 27.03 -6.30 -5.40
C ASN A 320 26.07 -5.18 -5.00
N LYS A 321 24.90 -5.14 -5.65
CA LYS A 321 23.84 -4.19 -5.30
C LYS A 321 23.36 -4.42 -3.86
N PHE A 322 23.30 -3.35 -3.08
CA PHE A 322 22.85 -3.36 -1.69
C PHE A 322 21.43 -3.93 -1.55
N GLY A 323 21.23 -4.77 -0.53
CA GLY A 323 19.96 -5.46 -0.31
C GLY A 323 19.79 -6.75 -1.11
N LYS A 324 20.85 -7.25 -1.76
CA LYS A 324 20.94 -8.64 -2.27
C LYS A 324 21.96 -9.42 -1.43
N SER A 325 21.50 -10.37 -0.63
CA SER A 325 22.35 -11.28 0.15
C SER A 325 22.42 -12.63 -0.55
N ALA A 326 23.62 -13.09 -0.94
CA ALA A 326 23.85 -14.39 -1.57
C ALA A 326 22.86 -14.71 -2.73
N GLY A 327 22.55 -13.71 -3.55
CA GLY A 327 21.59 -13.84 -4.68
C GLY A 327 20.12 -13.56 -4.34
N ASN A 328 19.74 -13.49 -3.06
CA ASN A 328 18.37 -13.22 -2.62
C ASN A 328 18.16 -11.78 -2.14
N ALA A 329 17.04 -11.17 -2.52
CA ALA A 329 16.67 -9.84 -2.05
C ALA A 329 16.28 -9.85 -0.56
N ILE A 330 16.65 -8.81 0.18
CA ILE A 330 16.23 -8.57 1.57
C ILE A 330 14.89 -7.84 1.55
N TRP A 331 13.81 -8.58 1.80
CA TRP A 331 12.44 -8.09 1.70
C TRP A 331 12.02 -7.34 2.96
N LEU A 332 11.04 -6.45 2.82
CA LEU A 332 10.39 -5.74 3.91
C LEU A 332 9.15 -6.48 4.45
N ASP A 333 8.79 -7.60 3.82
CA ASP A 333 7.75 -8.50 4.28
C ASP A 333 8.36 -9.53 5.25
N GLU A 334 7.82 -9.57 6.47
CA GLU A 334 8.29 -10.42 7.56
C GLU A 334 8.20 -11.91 7.23
N PHE A 335 7.34 -12.30 6.29
CA PHE A 335 7.19 -13.69 5.86
C PHE A 335 8.21 -14.12 4.81
N LYS A 336 8.89 -13.16 4.16
CA LYS A 336 9.97 -13.43 3.22
C LYS A 336 11.34 -13.24 3.85
N THR A 337 11.47 -12.23 4.69
CA THR A 337 12.66 -11.96 5.49
C THR A 337 12.17 -11.66 6.89
N SER A 338 12.49 -12.54 7.85
CA SER A 338 12.04 -12.34 9.23
C SER A 338 12.60 -11.03 9.80
N ALA A 339 11.91 -10.42 10.76
CA ALA A 339 12.40 -9.20 11.40
C ALA A 339 13.78 -9.43 12.05
N PHE A 340 14.02 -10.63 12.59
CA PHE A 340 15.33 -11.07 13.09
C PHE A 340 16.40 -11.10 11.98
N ASP A 341 16.09 -11.66 10.81
CA ASP A 341 17.04 -11.74 9.69
C ASP A 341 17.33 -10.36 9.10
N LEU A 342 16.32 -9.50 9.04
CA LEU A 342 16.47 -8.10 8.64
C LEU A 342 17.36 -7.35 9.62
N TYR A 343 17.14 -7.50 10.93
CA TYR A 343 18.01 -6.94 11.97
C TYR A 343 19.44 -7.46 11.81
N GLY A 344 19.59 -8.78 11.68
CA GLY A 344 20.88 -9.45 11.46
C GLY A 344 21.61 -8.98 10.20
N TYR A 345 20.88 -8.66 9.12
CA TYR A 345 21.47 -8.16 7.88
C TYR A 345 22.25 -6.84 8.08
N PHE A 346 21.67 -5.90 8.84
CA PHE A 346 22.33 -4.64 9.19
C PHE A 346 23.43 -4.86 10.24
N MET A 347 23.24 -5.79 11.17
CA MET A 347 24.27 -6.16 12.16
C MET A 347 25.56 -6.70 11.53
N ARG A 348 25.47 -7.33 10.35
CA ARG A 348 26.62 -7.88 9.63
C ARG A 348 27.35 -6.86 8.75
N ARG A 349 26.92 -5.60 8.71
CA ARG A 349 27.57 -4.58 7.87
C ARG A 349 28.98 -4.24 8.38
N PRO A 350 29.96 -4.04 7.48
CA PRO A 350 31.30 -3.57 7.83
C PRO A 350 31.26 -2.20 8.52
N ASP A 351 32.24 -1.94 9.38
CA ASP A 351 32.37 -0.66 10.08
C ASP A 351 32.55 0.52 9.11
N GLU A 352 33.23 0.30 7.98
CA GLU A 352 33.46 1.33 6.95
C GLU A 352 32.17 1.77 6.24
N GLU A 353 31.16 0.89 6.17
CA GLU A 353 29.88 1.18 5.51
C GLU A 353 28.85 1.80 6.45
N VAL A 354 28.94 1.51 7.77
CA VAL A 354 27.84 1.77 8.71
C VAL A 354 27.50 3.25 8.85
N GLU A 355 28.49 4.15 8.78
CA GLU A 355 28.25 5.59 8.87
C GLU A 355 27.41 6.09 7.69
N GLY A 356 27.74 5.66 6.47
CA GLY A 356 26.98 6.00 5.27
C GLY A 356 25.55 5.46 5.33
N LEU A 357 25.39 4.23 5.84
CA LEU A 357 24.07 3.63 6.02
C LEU A 357 23.24 4.32 7.10
N LEU A 358 23.86 4.77 8.21
CA LEU A 358 23.19 5.56 9.23
C LEU A 358 22.66 6.88 8.65
N LYS A 359 23.47 7.57 7.85
CA LYS A 359 23.07 8.81 7.16
C LYS A 359 21.90 8.58 6.19
N MET A 360 21.90 7.46 5.47
CA MET A 360 20.93 7.20 4.40
C MET A 360 19.65 6.50 4.85
N PHE A 361 19.69 5.62 5.84
CA PHE A 361 18.54 4.77 6.24
C PHE A 361 17.92 5.13 7.59
N THR A 362 18.40 6.16 8.28
CA THR A 362 17.82 6.61 9.56
C THR A 362 17.39 8.08 9.51
N PHE A 363 16.63 8.51 10.53
CA PHE A 363 16.28 9.93 10.74
C PHE A 363 17.10 10.56 11.88
N MET A 364 18.20 9.92 12.30
CA MET A 364 19.10 10.44 13.33
C MET A 364 19.75 11.76 12.89
N SER A 365 19.93 12.69 13.83
CA SER A 365 20.69 13.91 13.57
C SER A 365 22.16 13.57 13.26
N MET A 366 22.84 14.44 12.50
CA MET A 366 24.26 14.24 12.18
C MET A 366 25.13 14.19 13.44
N GLU A 367 24.80 14.98 14.47
CA GLU A 367 25.44 14.94 15.79
C GLU A 367 25.25 13.58 16.48
N SER A 368 24.03 13.04 16.46
CA SER A 368 23.75 11.71 17.04
C SER A 368 24.51 10.60 16.29
N ILE A 369 24.63 10.71 14.97
CA ILE A 369 25.43 9.76 14.16
C ILE A 369 26.90 9.87 14.57
N GLN A 370 27.47 11.08 14.66
CA GLN A 370 28.85 11.29 15.09
C GLN A 370 29.12 10.70 16.48
N LYS A 371 28.20 10.90 17.42
CA LYS A 371 28.31 10.33 18.77
C LYS A 371 28.35 8.79 18.75
N VAL A 372 27.42 8.16 18.03
CA VAL A 372 27.36 6.69 17.92
C VAL A 372 28.61 6.15 17.20
N MET A 373 29.12 6.86 16.19
CA MET A 373 30.37 6.49 15.53
C MET A 373 31.58 6.63 16.45
N ALA A 374 31.62 7.64 17.32
CA ALA A 374 32.68 7.78 18.33
C ALA A 374 32.63 6.64 19.35
N GLU A 375 31.43 6.23 19.79
CA GLU A 375 31.25 5.04 20.66
C GLU A 375 31.72 3.75 19.97
N GLN A 376 31.41 3.60 18.67
CA GLN A 376 31.88 2.47 17.86
C GLN A 376 33.40 2.45 17.70
N GLN A 377 34.04 3.61 17.53
CA GLN A 377 35.50 3.70 17.42
C GLN A 377 36.21 3.37 18.74
N GLN A 378 35.61 3.71 19.89
CA GLN A 378 36.16 3.39 21.20
C GLN A 378 36.12 1.89 21.48
N ASP A 379 35.06 1.20 21.07
CA ASP A 379 34.91 -0.24 21.27
C ASP A 379 34.18 -0.91 20.08
N PRO A 380 34.90 -1.23 18.99
CA PRO A 380 34.31 -1.83 17.79
C PRO A 380 33.63 -3.18 18.06
N SER A 381 34.04 -3.87 19.12
CA SER A 381 33.50 -5.19 19.48
C SER A 381 32.02 -5.13 19.87
N LYS A 382 31.55 -3.99 20.40
CA LYS A 382 30.16 -3.77 20.82
C LYS A 382 29.20 -3.54 19.66
N ARG A 383 29.70 -3.17 18.47
CA ARG A 383 28.87 -2.90 17.28
C ARG A 383 27.71 -1.93 17.53
N ALA A 384 27.94 -0.88 18.32
CA ALA A 384 26.93 0.09 18.71
C ALA A 384 26.27 0.77 17.50
N ALA A 385 27.06 1.13 16.48
CA ALA A 385 26.57 1.75 15.26
C ALA A 385 25.66 0.82 14.45
N GLN A 386 26.02 -0.46 14.34
CA GLN A 386 25.21 -1.45 13.63
C GLN A 386 23.91 -1.75 14.37
N HIS A 387 23.95 -1.82 15.70
CA HIS A 387 22.75 -2.00 16.53
C HIS A 387 21.79 -0.82 16.37
N ALA A 388 22.29 0.41 16.37
CA ALA A 388 21.50 1.61 16.12
C ALA A 388 20.87 1.58 14.71
N LEU A 389 21.67 1.27 13.68
CA LEU A 389 21.19 1.16 12.31
C LEU A 389 20.09 0.10 12.17
N ALA A 390 20.33 -1.12 12.69
CA ALA A 390 19.37 -2.22 12.63
C ALA A 390 18.07 -1.87 13.36
N PHE A 391 18.17 -1.25 14.53
CA PHE A 391 17.01 -0.83 15.31
C PHE A 391 16.16 0.23 14.59
N GLU A 392 16.78 1.27 14.03
CA GLU A 392 16.06 2.32 13.31
C GLU A 392 15.39 1.79 12.04
N VAL A 393 16.07 0.94 11.26
CA VAL A 393 15.49 0.37 10.04
C VAL A 393 14.35 -0.59 10.35
N VAL A 394 14.51 -1.48 11.35
CA VAL A 394 13.40 -2.36 11.76
C VAL A 394 12.24 -1.56 12.36
N SER A 395 12.52 -0.47 13.09
CA SER A 395 11.48 0.44 13.59
C SER A 395 10.70 1.09 12.44
N LEU A 396 11.39 1.50 11.39
CA LEU A 396 10.77 2.04 10.18
C LEU A 396 9.89 1.00 9.47
N VAL A 397 10.35 -0.24 9.33
CA VAL A 397 9.66 -1.26 8.51
C VAL A 397 8.55 -2.00 9.27
N HIS A 398 8.84 -2.43 10.50
CA HIS A 398 7.98 -3.30 11.32
C HIS A 398 7.43 -2.60 12.58
N GLY A 399 7.90 -1.39 12.90
CA GLY A 399 7.45 -0.62 14.06
C GLY A 399 8.38 -0.78 15.27
N SER A 400 8.37 0.22 16.16
CA SER A 400 9.32 0.34 17.28
C SER A 400 9.24 -0.80 18.28
N GLN A 401 8.04 -1.33 18.54
CA GLN A 401 7.86 -2.46 19.46
C GLN A 401 8.56 -3.72 18.92
N ARG A 402 8.37 -4.02 17.64
CA ARG A 402 9.03 -5.16 16.99
C ARG A 402 10.54 -4.99 16.99
N ALA A 403 11.04 -3.79 16.68
CA ALA A 403 12.47 -3.50 16.73
C ALA A 403 13.09 -3.72 18.12
N LEU A 404 12.37 -3.38 19.19
CA LEU A 404 12.81 -3.60 20.56
C LEU A 404 12.87 -5.10 20.92
N GLU A 405 11.89 -5.88 20.48
CA GLU A 405 11.90 -7.34 20.65
C GLU A 405 13.10 -7.96 19.95
N GLU A 406 13.35 -7.61 18.69
CA GLU A 406 14.46 -8.16 17.91
C GLU A 406 15.83 -7.73 18.44
N ALA A 407 15.97 -6.47 18.90
CA ALA A 407 17.20 -6.01 19.54
C ALA A 407 17.53 -6.82 20.81
N LYS A 408 16.53 -7.06 21.66
CA LYS A 408 16.68 -7.90 22.87
C LYS A 408 17.00 -9.35 22.52
N GLN A 409 16.33 -9.92 21.51
CA GLN A 409 16.61 -11.29 21.06
C GLN A 409 18.02 -11.43 20.49
N HIS A 410 18.51 -10.43 19.76
CA HIS A 410 19.87 -10.41 19.24
C HIS A 410 20.90 -10.32 20.37
N GLU A 411 20.72 -9.40 21.31
CA GLU A 411 21.58 -9.27 22.50
C GLU A 411 21.61 -10.57 23.33
N PHE A 412 20.45 -11.21 23.48
CA PHE A 412 20.33 -12.50 24.16
C PHE A 412 21.11 -13.62 23.46
N ARG A 413 20.96 -13.77 22.13
CA ARG A 413 21.60 -14.87 21.38
C ARG A 413 23.13 -14.76 21.33
N PHE A 414 23.70 -13.57 21.48
CA PHE A 414 25.13 -13.31 21.30
C PHE A 414 25.86 -12.84 22.58
N GLY A 415 25.26 -12.92 23.78
CA GLY A 415 26.00 -12.71 25.04
C GLY A 415 25.24 -12.27 26.29
N GLY A 416 23.92 -12.02 26.24
CA GLY A 416 23.14 -11.58 27.42
C GLY A 416 22.70 -12.71 28.37
N LYS A 417 22.76 -12.49 29.70
CA LYS A 417 22.11 -13.37 30.70
C LYS A 417 20.58 -13.25 30.58
N LEU A 418 19.86 -14.37 30.74
CA LEU A 418 18.40 -14.42 30.83
C LEU A 418 17.91 -13.39 31.87
N PRO A 419 17.03 -12.43 31.54
CA PRO A 419 16.29 -11.74 32.58
C PRO A 419 15.34 -12.75 33.23
N HIS A 420 15.37 -12.85 34.56
CA HIS A 420 14.27 -13.46 35.30
C HIS A 420 13.02 -12.62 35.02
N VAL A 421 12.13 -13.14 34.17
CA VAL A 421 10.80 -12.57 33.95
C VAL A 421 10.00 -12.86 35.22
N ILE A 422 10.08 -11.97 36.22
CA ILE A 422 9.37 -12.15 37.50
C ILE A 422 7.86 -11.94 37.34
N ASN A 423 7.39 -11.38 36.23
CA ASN A 423 6.00 -11.48 35.82
C ASN A 423 5.96 -11.47 34.30
N GLU A 424 5.53 -12.58 33.68
CA GLU A 424 4.94 -12.47 32.35
C GLU A 424 3.86 -11.38 32.44
N PRO A 425 3.87 -10.35 31.59
CA PRO A 425 2.64 -9.61 31.35
C PRO A 425 1.61 -10.67 30.98
N PRO A 426 0.40 -10.71 31.57
CA PRO A 426 -0.63 -11.61 31.09
C PRO A 426 -0.73 -11.37 29.60
N GLU A 427 -0.61 -12.45 28.80
CA GLU A 427 -0.63 -12.43 27.33
C GLU A 427 -1.51 -11.27 26.88
N SER A 428 -0.92 -10.21 26.34
CA SER A 428 -1.66 -9.04 25.91
C SER A 428 -2.66 -9.52 24.86
N SER A 429 -3.90 -9.67 25.33
CA SER A 429 -5.13 -10.07 24.66
C SER A 429 -5.04 -10.29 23.15
N GLY A 430 -4.56 -11.47 22.74
CA GLY A 430 -4.71 -11.99 21.39
C GLY A 430 -3.47 -12.71 20.93
N ILE A 431 -3.40 -14.01 21.23
CA ILE A 431 -2.44 -14.92 20.61
C ILE A 431 -2.40 -14.61 19.10
N ILE A 432 -1.25 -14.19 18.59
CA ILE A 432 -0.98 -14.13 17.15
C ILE A 432 -0.82 -15.58 16.72
N THR A 433 -1.93 -16.25 16.48
CA THR A 433 -1.94 -17.46 15.66
C THR A 433 -1.67 -17.06 14.21
N PRO A 434 -1.16 -17.93 13.36
CA PRO A 434 -1.14 -17.68 11.90
C PRO A 434 -2.52 -17.34 11.28
N ASN A 435 -3.62 -17.53 12.03
CA ASN A 435 -4.95 -16.97 11.75
C ASN A 435 -5.12 -15.48 12.14
N ASN A 436 -4.45 -15.04 13.21
CA ASN A 436 -4.34 -13.65 13.67
C ASN A 436 -3.07 -12.94 13.15
N ALA A 437 -2.18 -13.65 12.46
CA ALA A 437 -1.05 -13.03 11.81
C ALA A 437 -1.58 -12.05 10.76
N PRO A 438 -0.93 -10.89 10.60
CA PRO A 438 -1.25 -9.95 9.53
C PRO A 438 -0.78 -10.49 8.18
N ARG A 439 -0.99 -11.78 7.85
CA ARG A 439 -0.82 -12.29 6.49
C ARG A 439 -1.92 -11.74 5.64
N SER A 440 -1.56 -10.90 4.68
CA SER A 440 -2.49 -10.48 3.65
C SER A 440 -2.91 -11.64 2.77
N ASP A 441 -2.17 -12.75 2.67
CA ASP A 441 -2.39 -13.84 1.74
C ASP A 441 -2.82 -15.15 2.41
N ILE A 442 -3.81 -15.81 1.81
CA ILE A 442 -4.30 -17.14 2.20
C ILE A 442 -4.63 -17.94 0.93
N LYS A 443 -4.40 -19.25 0.96
CA LYS A 443 -4.86 -20.16 -0.09
C LYS A 443 -6.20 -20.77 0.32
N LEU A 444 -7.13 -20.93 -0.61
CA LEU A 444 -8.40 -21.63 -0.38
C LEU A 444 -8.75 -22.51 -1.60
N PRO A 445 -9.54 -23.58 -1.41
CA PRO A 445 -9.97 -24.43 -2.52
C PRO A 445 -11.07 -23.75 -3.37
N GLN A 446 -11.08 -24.02 -4.68
CA GLN A 446 -12.10 -23.49 -5.60
C GLN A 446 -13.54 -23.84 -5.19
N SER A 447 -13.77 -25.00 -4.57
CA SER A 447 -15.07 -25.42 -4.04
C SER A 447 -15.71 -24.41 -3.06
N ILE A 448 -14.91 -23.51 -2.47
CA ILE A 448 -15.43 -22.48 -1.56
C ILE A 448 -16.31 -21.44 -2.24
N MET A 449 -16.17 -21.26 -3.56
CA MET A 449 -16.97 -20.31 -4.34
C MET A 449 -18.45 -20.71 -4.42
N THR A 450 -18.77 -21.97 -4.13
CA THR A 450 -20.16 -22.45 -4.01
C THR A 450 -20.83 -22.05 -2.69
N LYS A 451 -20.08 -21.46 -1.74
CA LYS A 451 -20.59 -21.13 -0.40
C LYS A 451 -21.08 -19.68 -0.32
N SER A 452 -21.88 -19.41 0.72
CA SER A 452 -22.38 -18.06 0.97
C SER A 452 -21.23 -17.08 1.29
N PRO A 453 -21.39 -15.77 0.99
CA PRO A 453 -20.39 -14.75 1.29
C PRO A 453 -19.91 -14.75 2.75
N ALA A 454 -20.82 -15.01 3.69
CA ALA A 454 -20.50 -15.13 5.12
C ALA A 454 -19.56 -16.31 5.44
N ARG A 455 -19.71 -17.45 4.75
CA ARG A 455 -18.82 -18.61 4.89
C ARG A 455 -17.45 -18.34 4.27
N ILE A 456 -17.41 -17.63 3.14
CA ILE A 456 -16.16 -17.21 2.50
C ILE A 456 -15.37 -16.27 3.43
N LEU A 457 -16.04 -15.29 4.07
CA LEU A 457 -15.40 -14.41 5.07
C LEU A 457 -14.87 -15.16 6.29
N PHE A 458 -15.58 -16.19 6.75
CA PHE A 458 -15.13 -17.04 7.85
C PHE A 458 -13.91 -17.87 7.46
N ALA A 459 -13.94 -18.49 6.28
CA ALA A 459 -12.83 -19.28 5.77
C ALA A 459 -11.59 -18.45 5.47
N ALA A 460 -11.76 -17.20 5.00
CA ALA A 460 -10.67 -16.25 4.81
C ALA A 460 -10.11 -15.67 6.14
N GLY A 461 -10.65 -16.07 7.29
CA GLY A 461 -10.22 -15.60 8.62
C GLY A 461 -10.61 -14.15 8.92
N LEU A 462 -11.48 -13.53 8.12
CA LEU A 462 -11.98 -12.16 8.35
C LEU A 462 -13.09 -12.13 9.41
N ALA A 463 -13.88 -13.20 9.52
CA ALA A 463 -14.91 -13.34 10.53
C ALA A 463 -14.53 -14.39 11.59
N THR A 464 -15.01 -14.24 12.82
CA THR A 464 -14.75 -15.23 13.90
C THR A 464 -15.67 -16.44 13.84
N SER A 465 -16.82 -16.30 13.17
CA SER A 465 -17.82 -17.35 12.95
C SER A 465 -18.63 -17.04 11.69
N THR A 466 -19.41 -18.01 11.23
CA THR A 466 -20.38 -17.79 10.13
C THR A 466 -21.44 -16.76 10.48
N SER A 467 -21.88 -16.69 11.75
CA SER A 467 -22.81 -15.66 12.24
C SER A 467 -22.18 -14.26 12.27
N ASP A 468 -20.91 -14.15 12.66
CA ASP A 468 -20.16 -12.89 12.58
C ASP A 468 -19.99 -12.46 11.11
N GLY A 469 -19.69 -13.41 10.22
CA GLY A 469 -19.63 -13.16 8.78
C GLY A 469 -20.96 -12.62 8.23
N GLN A 470 -22.08 -13.22 8.63
CA GLN A 470 -23.41 -12.74 8.24
C GLN A 470 -23.67 -11.32 8.75
N ARG A 471 -23.33 -11.05 10.02
CA ARG A 471 -23.44 -9.70 10.61
C ARG A 471 -22.63 -8.67 9.81
N LEU A 472 -21.39 -8.99 9.43
CA LEU A 472 -20.53 -8.11 8.65
C LEU A 472 -21.11 -7.81 7.26
N VAL A 473 -21.69 -8.82 6.60
CA VAL A 473 -22.37 -8.65 5.30
C VAL A 473 -23.61 -7.77 5.46
N THR A 474 -24.45 -8.03 6.47
CA THR A 474 -25.67 -7.23 6.72
C THR A 474 -25.35 -5.77 7.07
N GLN A 475 -24.30 -5.53 7.86
CA GLN A 475 -23.85 -4.19 8.26
C GLN A 475 -22.97 -3.50 7.22
N GLN A 476 -22.73 -4.11 6.05
CA GLN A 476 -21.80 -3.60 5.03
C GLN A 476 -20.37 -3.33 5.57
N GLY A 477 -19.96 -4.10 6.58
CA GLY A 477 -18.63 -4.03 7.22
C GLY A 477 -17.56 -4.87 6.51
N ALA A 478 -17.94 -5.63 5.48
CA ALA A 478 -17.04 -6.41 4.61
C ALA A 478 -17.15 -5.92 3.16
N TYR A 479 -16.01 -5.91 2.47
CA TYR A 479 -15.86 -5.42 1.11
C TYR A 479 -15.11 -6.43 0.26
N ILE A 480 -15.43 -6.46 -1.03
CA ILE A 480 -14.73 -7.22 -2.06
C ILE A 480 -14.13 -6.24 -3.06
N ALA A 481 -12.95 -6.54 -3.59
CA ALA A 481 -12.37 -5.76 -4.67
C ALA A 481 -13.18 -5.98 -5.97
N ALA A 482 -13.54 -4.91 -6.64
CA ALA A 482 -14.28 -4.89 -7.90
C ALA A 482 -13.66 -3.88 -8.88
N GLU A 483 -14.05 -3.95 -10.15
CA GLU A 483 -13.61 -3.00 -11.18
C GLU A 483 -14.26 -1.62 -11.00
N SER A 484 -13.50 -0.55 -11.25
CA SER A 484 -14.02 0.81 -11.17
C SER A 484 -14.98 1.10 -12.33
N GLY A 485 -16.28 1.06 -12.04
CA GLY A 485 -17.32 1.53 -12.94
C GLY A 485 -17.92 0.45 -13.84
N GLN A 486 -18.71 -0.46 -13.27
CA GLN A 486 -20.10 -0.70 -13.71
C GLN A 486 -20.80 -1.70 -12.78
N SER A 487 -22.09 -1.42 -12.56
CA SER A 487 -23.07 -2.35 -12.04
C SER A 487 -23.13 -3.58 -12.94
N SER A 488 -22.83 -4.75 -12.39
CA SER A 488 -23.35 -6.06 -12.83
C SER A 488 -23.71 -6.22 -14.32
N GLU A 489 -22.77 -6.14 -15.27
CA GLU A 489 -22.86 -6.84 -16.56
C GLU A 489 -21.62 -6.58 -17.45
N LYS A 490 -20.96 -7.68 -17.87
CA LYS A 490 -20.08 -7.80 -19.03
C LYS A 490 -18.79 -6.95 -19.07
N ARG A 491 -17.74 -7.42 -18.38
CA ARG A 491 -16.33 -7.58 -18.84
C ARG A 491 -15.48 -8.11 -17.67
N GLY A 492 -14.43 -8.87 -17.98
CA GLY A 492 -13.48 -9.33 -16.98
C GLY A 492 -12.67 -8.17 -16.40
N LEU A 493 -12.38 -8.24 -15.10
CA LEU A 493 -11.67 -7.20 -14.33
C LEU A 493 -10.38 -6.75 -15.03
N VAL A 494 -10.23 -5.45 -15.26
CA VAL A 494 -8.92 -4.84 -15.51
C VAL A 494 -8.34 -4.36 -14.17
N PRO A 495 -7.34 -5.07 -13.59
CA PRO A 495 -6.93 -4.77 -12.22
C PRO A 495 -6.04 -3.55 -12.02
N GLY A 496 -6.46 -2.63 -11.16
CA GLY A 496 -5.54 -1.66 -10.55
C GLY A 496 -6.23 -0.48 -9.89
N ASN A 497 -7.54 -0.31 -10.09
CA ASN A 497 -8.39 0.35 -9.11
C ASN A 497 -9.02 -0.72 -8.23
N LEU A 498 -8.52 -0.94 -7.01
CA LEU A 498 -9.25 -1.72 -6.01
C LEU A 498 -10.47 -0.89 -5.58
N SER A 499 -11.54 -0.92 -6.37
CA SER A 499 -12.80 -0.33 -5.93
C SER A 499 -13.42 -1.31 -4.92
N TRP A 500 -13.77 -0.80 -3.74
CA TRP A 500 -14.27 -1.64 -2.66
C TRP A 500 -15.79 -1.69 -2.73
N THR A 501 -16.32 -2.79 -3.25
CA THR A 501 -17.76 -3.03 -3.28
C THR A 501 -18.18 -3.67 -1.96
N PRO A 502 -19.16 -3.10 -1.22
CA PRO A 502 -19.66 -3.73 0.00
C PRO A 502 -20.27 -5.09 -0.35
N MET A 503 -19.84 -6.13 0.35
CA MET A 503 -20.40 -7.47 0.16
C MET A 503 -21.85 -7.47 0.61
N LYS A 504 -22.76 -7.87 -0.28
CA LYS A 504 -24.17 -8.07 0.03
C LYS A 504 -24.46 -9.56 0.20
N ALA A 505 -25.62 -9.88 0.77
CA ALA A 505 -26.12 -11.25 0.80
C ALA A 505 -26.60 -11.66 -0.61
N TRP A 506 -25.66 -11.83 -1.52
CA TRP A 506 -25.91 -12.31 -2.88
C TRP A 506 -25.80 -13.83 -2.97
N PHE A 507 -26.26 -14.39 -4.09
CA PHE A 507 -26.12 -15.81 -4.39
C PHE A 507 -24.64 -16.18 -4.53
N PRO A 508 -24.22 -17.41 -4.13
CA PRO A 508 -22.82 -17.85 -4.20
C PRO A 508 -22.17 -17.61 -5.57
N GLU A 509 -22.92 -17.85 -6.65
CA GLU A 509 -22.51 -17.67 -8.05
C GLU A 509 -22.10 -16.23 -8.40
N GLU A 510 -22.64 -15.23 -7.70
CA GLU A 510 -22.27 -13.82 -7.91
C GLU A 510 -20.86 -13.52 -7.38
N THR A 511 -20.37 -14.27 -6.38
CA THR A 511 -19.03 -14.07 -5.83
C THR A 511 -17.95 -14.40 -6.87
N SER A 512 -18.22 -15.39 -7.74
CA SER A 512 -17.31 -15.78 -8.82
C SER A 512 -17.07 -14.68 -9.85
N ARG A 513 -17.98 -13.70 -9.96
CA ARG A 513 -17.83 -12.55 -10.87
C ARG A 513 -16.74 -11.57 -10.44
N TYR A 514 -16.33 -11.64 -9.17
CA TYR A 514 -15.29 -10.78 -8.59
C TYR A 514 -13.91 -11.45 -8.58
N LEU A 515 -13.76 -12.61 -9.23
CA LEU A 515 -12.47 -13.28 -9.36
C LEU A 515 -11.58 -12.58 -10.39
N ILE A 516 -10.35 -12.29 -9.98
CA ILE A 516 -9.29 -11.80 -10.86
C ILE A 516 -8.58 -13.04 -11.46
N ASP A 517 -8.58 -13.13 -12.79
CA ASP A 517 -8.09 -14.27 -13.59
C ASP A 517 -8.60 -15.65 -13.12
N ASN A 518 -9.84 -15.74 -12.62
CA ASN A 518 -10.42 -16.96 -12.04
C ASN A 518 -9.61 -17.61 -10.90
N ARG A 519 -8.63 -16.90 -10.34
CA ARG A 519 -7.65 -17.43 -9.38
C ARG A 519 -7.58 -16.63 -8.10
N LEU A 520 -7.89 -15.33 -8.12
CA LEU A 520 -7.60 -14.46 -6.98
C LEU A 520 -8.83 -13.65 -6.55
N LEU A 521 -9.05 -13.59 -5.23
CA LEU A 521 -10.18 -12.92 -4.59
C LEU A 521 -9.64 -12.01 -3.48
N ILE A 522 -9.91 -10.70 -3.55
CA ILE A 522 -9.41 -9.74 -2.55
C ILE A 522 -10.59 -9.25 -1.70
N LEU A 523 -10.49 -9.51 -0.39
CA LEU A 523 -11.51 -9.22 0.61
C LEU A 523 -10.97 -8.22 1.64
N ARG A 524 -11.85 -7.41 2.22
CA ARG A 524 -11.51 -6.47 3.29
C ARG A 524 -12.59 -6.40 4.35
N LYS A 525 -12.18 -6.42 5.62
CA LYS A 525 -13.03 -6.09 6.77
C LYS A 525 -12.68 -4.70 7.30
N GLY A 526 -13.68 -3.82 7.37
CA GLY A 526 -13.48 -2.43 7.80
C GLY A 526 -12.52 -1.66 6.89
N LYS A 527 -11.63 -0.85 7.48
CA LYS A 527 -10.68 0.00 6.74
C LYS A 527 -9.32 -0.65 6.47
N HIS A 528 -8.82 -1.49 7.39
CA HIS A 528 -7.41 -1.88 7.41
C HIS A 528 -7.15 -3.39 7.30
N ASN A 529 -8.17 -4.23 7.48
CA ASN A 529 -7.97 -5.68 7.48
C ASN A 529 -8.26 -6.25 6.07
N ILE A 530 -7.22 -6.40 5.25
CA ILE A 530 -7.31 -6.92 3.88
C ILE A 530 -6.78 -8.36 3.84
N ARG A 531 -7.45 -9.22 3.07
CA ARG A 531 -7.07 -10.60 2.76
C ARG A 531 -7.15 -10.84 1.25
N ILE A 532 -6.13 -11.45 0.71
CA ILE A 532 -5.93 -11.87 -0.67
C ILE A 532 -6.04 -13.39 -0.62
N VAL A 533 -7.14 -13.89 -1.13
CA VAL A 533 -7.44 -15.32 -1.20
C VAL A 533 -7.01 -15.81 -2.59
N GLU A 534 -6.04 -16.69 -2.62
CA GLU A 534 -5.60 -17.40 -3.81
C GLU A 534 -6.34 -18.74 -3.90
N LEU A 535 -7.17 -18.89 -4.92
CA LEU A 535 -7.89 -20.13 -5.19
C LEU A 535 -6.96 -21.12 -5.88
N ILE A 536 -6.82 -22.29 -5.27
CA ILE A 536 -6.11 -23.43 -5.84
C ILE A 536 -7.10 -24.55 -6.19
N SER A 537 -6.69 -25.49 -7.03
CA SER A 537 -7.55 -26.63 -7.39
C SER A 537 -7.89 -27.46 -6.14
N ASP A 538 -9.08 -28.07 -6.12
CA ASP A 538 -9.48 -28.91 -4.99
C ASP A 538 -8.53 -30.11 -4.81
N GLU A 539 -7.92 -30.60 -5.89
CA GLU A 539 -6.90 -31.66 -5.87
C GLU A 539 -5.60 -31.19 -5.19
N GLU A 540 -5.07 -30.02 -5.56
CA GLU A 540 -3.90 -29.42 -4.92
C GLU A 540 -4.15 -29.09 -3.45
N TRP A 541 -5.38 -28.65 -3.11
CA TRP A 541 -5.78 -28.39 -1.73
C TRP A 541 -5.85 -29.67 -0.90
N ASN A 542 -6.41 -30.75 -1.45
CA ASN A 542 -6.46 -32.03 -0.76
C ASN A 542 -5.04 -32.61 -0.59
N ALA A 543 -4.17 -32.45 -1.59
CA ALA A 543 -2.78 -32.86 -1.53
C ALA A 543 -1.96 -32.06 -0.49
N SER A 544 -2.27 -30.78 -0.27
CA SER A 544 -1.59 -29.96 0.74
C SER A 544 -1.92 -30.38 2.18
N GLY A 545 -3.06 -31.07 2.39
CA GLY A 545 -3.55 -31.46 3.70
C GLY A 545 -3.97 -30.28 4.59
N GLU A 546 -4.06 -29.08 4.03
CA GLU A 546 -4.47 -27.87 4.75
C GLU A 546 -5.98 -27.86 5.03
N ILE A 547 -6.37 -27.22 6.15
CA ILE A 547 -7.77 -27.13 6.58
C ILE A 547 -8.10 -25.66 6.83
N TYR A 548 -9.23 -25.20 6.28
CA TYR A 548 -9.71 -23.83 6.51
C TYR A 548 -10.87 -23.77 7.52
N PRO A 549 -11.08 -22.63 8.20
CA PRO A 549 -12.19 -22.46 9.14
C PRO A 549 -13.56 -22.69 8.47
N GLY A 550 -14.32 -23.67 8.98
CA GLY A 550 -15.65 -23.98 8.47
C GLY A 550 -15.68 -24.89 7.24
N GLN A 551 -14.56 -25.55 6.90
CA GLN A 551 -14.51 -26.53 5.82
C GLN A 551 -15.53 -27.66 6.07
N PRO A 552 -16.40 -27.97 5.10
CA PRO A 552 -17.33 -29.09 5.20
C PRO A 552 -16.59 -30.39 5.52
N TYR A 553 -17.21 -31.25 6.33
CA TYR A 553 -16.71 -32.61 6.62
C TYR A 553 -15.39 -32.71 7.41
N THR A 554 -14.79 -31.60 7.89
CA THR A 554 -13.51 -31.61 8.65
C THR A 554 -13.65 -31.45 10.18
N GLY A 555 -14.89 -31.36 10.68
CA GLY A 555 -15.18 -31.16 12.10
C GLY A 555 -14.50 -32.22 12.98
N VAL A 556 -13.85 -31.78 14.07
CA VAL A 556 -13.08 -32.65 14.99
C VAL A 556 -13.92 -33.85 15.46
N ILE A 557 -15.20 -33.64 15.75
CA ILE A 557 -16.13 -34.69 16.17
C ILE A 557 -16.35 -35.73 15.07
N ARG A 558 -16.42 -35.32 13.80
CA ARG A 558 -16.66 -36.23 12.68
C ARG A 558 -15.43 -37.08 12.39
N ARG A 559 -14.22 -36.51 12.42
CA ARG A 559 -12.97 -37.29 12.32
C ARG A 559 -12.82 -38.30 13.45
N ILE A 560 -13.20 -37.92 14.67
CA ILE A 560 -13.22 -38.84 15.79
C ILE A 560 -14.26 -39.96 15.54
N LYS A 561 -15.43 -39.63 14.98
CA LYS A 561 -16.42 -40.65 14.59
C LYS A 561 -15.92 -41.56 13.48
N GLU A 562 -15.28 -41.05 12.43
CA GLU A 562 -14.71 -41.84 11.33
C GLU A 562 -13.55 -42.73 11.82
N GLN A 563 -12.70 -42.24 12.72
CA GLN A 563 -11.69 -43.07 13.40
C GLN A 563 -12.32 -44.14 14.29
N LEU A 564 -13.34 -43.80 15.08
CA LEU A 564 -14.07 -44.78 15.88
C LEU A 564 -14.77 -45.82 15.02
N GLN A 565 -15.23 -45.42 13.83
CA GLN A 565 -15.88 -46.29 12.87
C GLN A 565 -14.87 -47.24 12.22
N SER A 566 -13.69 -46.76 11.80
CA SER A 566 -12.65 -47.65 11.26
C SER A 566 -12.11 -48.60 12.34
N GLU A 567 -11.93 -48.15 13.57
CA GLU A 567 -11.54 -49.00 14.71
C GLU A 567 -12.62 -50.05 15.03
N ALA A 568 -13.91 -49.69 14.91
CA ALA A 568 -15.04 -50.61 15.09
C ALA A 568 -15.12 -51.66 13.97
N GLU A 569 -14.81 -51.27 12.74
CA GLU A 569 -14.73 -52.15 11.58
C GLU A 569 -13.52 -53.10 11.67
N GLU A 570 -12.35 -52.62 12.13
CA GLU A 570 -11.15 -53.44 12.38
C GLU A 570 -11.31 -54.41 13.55
N SER A 571 -12.08 -54.03 14.58
CA SER A 571 -12.35 -54.87 15.76
C SER A 571 -13.59 -55.77 15.62
N GLY A 572 -14.31 -55.70 14.49
CA GLY A 572 -15.46 -56.56 14.20
C GLY A 572 -16.70 -56.31 15.08
N GLN A 573 -16.77 -55.17 15.78
CA GLN A 573 -17.92 -54.79 16.61
C GLN A 573 -18.55 -53.49 16.10
N PRO A 574 -19.68 -53.55 15.36
CA PRO A 574 -20.32 -52.35 14.84
C PRO A 574 -20.87 -51.49 16.00
N LEU A 575 -20.32 -50.29 16.16
CA LEU A 575 -20.81 -49.30 17.13
C LEU A 575 -22.11 -48.66 16.62
N THR A 576 -23.10 -48.55 17.51
CA THR A 576 -24.32 -47.77 17.18
C THR A 576 -24.04 -46.27 17.15
N ASP A 577 -24.84 -45.51 16.39
CA ASP A 577 -24.68 -44.04 16.25
C ASP A 577 -24.64 -43.27 17.58
N LEU A 578 -25.37 -43.78 18.58
CA LEU A 578 -25.45 -43.19 19.91
C LEU A 578 -24.16 -43.47 20.71
N GLN A 579 -23.61 -44.68 20.62
CA GLN A 579 -22.31 -45.04 21.22
C GLN A 579 -21.16 -44.28 20.56
N MET A 580 -21.16 -44.15 19.23
CA MET A 580 -20.20 -43.34 18.50
C MET A 580 -20.24 -41.87 18.92
N ALA A 581 -21.43 -41.30 19.16
CA ALA A 581 -21.57 -39.92 19.61
C ALA A 581 -21.04 -39.71 21.04
N VAL A 582 -21.25 -40.67 21.94
CA VAL A 582 -20.75 -40.62 23.32
C VAL A 582 -19.22 -40.75 23.35
N LEU A 583 -18.67 -41.76 22.67
CA LEU A 583 -17.23 -42.00 22.56
C LEU A 583 -16.53 -40.82 21.85
N ALA A 584 -17.15 -40.24 20.83
CA ALA A 584 -16.60 -39.09 20.14
C ALA A 584 -16.51 -37.85 21.06
N ASN A 585 -17.53 -37.62 21.89
CA ASN A 585 -17.50 -36.54 22.88
C ASN A 585 -16.50 -36.80 24.02
N GLN A 586 -16.29 -38.06 24.42
CA GLN A 586 -15.27 -38.43 25.40
C GLN A 586 -13.85 -38.21 24.85
N ARG A 587 -13.55 -38.67 23.63
CA ARG A 587 -12.28 -38.41 22.93
C ARG A 587 -12.06 -36.92 22.66
N LEU A 588 -13.12 -36.15 22.38
CA LEU A 588 -13.02 -34.70 22.21
C LEU A 588 -12.64 -33.99 23.52
N ARG A 589 -13.20 -34.41 24.66
CA ARG A 589 -12.83 -33.90 25.98
C ARG A 589 -11.38 -34.26 26.34
N ALA A 590 -10.95 -35.48 26.02
CA ALA A 590 -9.55 -35.90 26.22
C ALA A 590 -8.55 -35.19 25.29
N LYS A 591 -8.93 -34.86 24.04
CA LYS A 591 -8.11 -34.07 23.11
C LYS A 591 -8.17 -32.57 23.35
N SER A 592 -9.04 -32.06 24.23
CA SER A 592 -9.09 -30.62 24.52
C SER A 592 -7.82 -30.08 25.19
N ASP A 593 -6.94 -30.97 25.67
CA ASP A 593 -5.59 -30.67 26.17
C ASP A 593 -4.50 -30.72 25.09
N GLN A 594 -4.82 -31.10 23.84
CA GLN A 594 -3.87 -31.10 22.73
C GLN A 594 -4.40 -30.29 21.55
N ALA A 595 -3.77 -29.14 21.34
CA ALA A 595 -3.99 -28.26 20.20
C ALA A 595 -3.80 -29.00 18.86
N PRO A 596 -4.52 -28.61 17.79
CA PRO A 596 -4.40 -29.25 16.49
C PRO A 596 -2.96 -29.20 15.96
N LYS A 597 -2.47 -30.35 15.47
CA LYS A 597 -1.22 -30.50 14.73
C LYS A 597 -1.33 -29.87 13.33
N ASN A 598 -1.38 -28.54 13.31
CA ASN A 598 -0.94 -27.74 12.17
C ASN A 598 -0.25 -26.51 12.79
N PRO A 599 1.06 -26.30 12.59
CA PRO A 599 1.75 -25.13 13.13
C PRO A 599 1.14 -23.80 12.66
N ASN A 600 0.28 -23.82 11.62
CA ASN A 600 -0.32 -22.66 10.98
C ASN A 600 -1.79 -22.35 11.34
N LEU A 601 -2.49 -23.08 12.22
CA LEU A 601 -3.86 -22.70 12.60
C LEU A 601 -4.18 -23.03 14.06
N ARG A 602 -4.52 -22.01 14.86
CA ARG A 602 -5.30 -22.18 16.09
C ARG A 602 -6.35 -21.07 16.20
N LEU A 603 -7.55 -21.45 16.63
CA LEU A 603 -8.68 -20.54 16.87
C LEU A 603 -8.73 -20.21 18.37
N PRO A 604 -9.18 -19.00 18.77
CA PRO A 604 -9.38 -18.66 20.18
C PRO A 604 -10.37 -19.64 20.83
N SER A 605 -10.03 -20.12 22.01
CA SER A 605 -10.87 -21.06 22.75
C SER A 605 -12.09 -20.34 23.37
N LYS A 606 -13.14 -21.08 23.74
CA LYS A 606 -14.26 -20.53 24.55
C LYS A 606 -13.78 -19.96 25.90
N LYS A 607 -12.60 -20.36 26.39
CA LYS A 607 -11.98 -19.86 27.62
C LYS A 607 -11.47 -18.42 27.42
N ASP A 608 -10.77 -18.18 26.30
CA ASP A 608 -10.23 -16.86 25.92
C ASP A 608 -11.33 -15.79 25.77
N TYR A 609 -12.53 -16.20 25.35
CA TYR A 609 -13.70 -15.34 25.30
C TYR A 609 -14.32 -15.05 26.68
N ARG A 610 -14.29 -16.02 27.60
CA ARG A 610 -14.76 -15.83 28.98
C ARG A 610 -13.84 -14.88 29.75
N ASP A 611 -12.53 -15.01 29.54
CA ASP A 611 -11.54 -14.17 30.22
C ASP A 611 -11.61 -12.71 29.74
N ARG A 612 -11.87 -12.48 28.45
CA ARG A 612 -12.18 -11.14 27.90
C ARG A 612 -13.50 -10.55 28.43
N ALA A 613 -14.52 -11.37 28.65
CA ALA A 613 -15.81 -10.92 29.19
C ALA A 613 -15.73 -10.59 30.69
N ASN A 614 -14.90 -11.32 31.45
CA ASN A 614 -14.71 -11.09 32.89
C ASN A 614 -13.76 -9.92 33.17
N GLY A 615 -12.76 -9.67 32.31
CA GLY A 615 -11.87 -8.51 32.45
C GLY A 615 -12.56 -7.14 32.32
N SER A 616 -13.71 -7.08 31.64
CA SER A 616 -14.51 -5.83 31.51
C SER A 616 -15.44 -5.55 32.69
N ARG A 617 -15.54 -6.46 33.67
CA ARG A 617 -16.41 -6.31 34.86
C ARG A 617 -15.65 -6.08 36.19
N GLY A 618 -14.32 -6.04 36.17
CA GLY A 618 -13.48 -5.90 37.37
C GLY A 618 -13.20 -4.47 37.85
N GLY A 619 -13.75 -3.45 37.20
CA GLY A 619 -13.45 -2.04 37.45
C GLY A 619 -14.44 -1.30 38.36
N THR A 620 -14.81 -1.88 39.51
CA THR A 620 -15.56 -1.16 40.56
C THR A 620 -15.15 -1.66 41.95
N GLN A 621 -13.90 -1.36 42.34
CA GLN A 621 -13.53 -1.40 43.75
C GLN A 621 -13.98 -0.09 44.43
N LYS A 622 -14.75 -0.30 45.51
CA LYS A 622 -15.28 0.68 46.44
C LYS A 622 -14.18 1.61 46.98
N LYS A 623 -14.42 2.93 46.94
CA LYS A 623 -13.82 3.88 47.86
C LYS A 623 -14.43 3.68 49.25
N GLN A 624 -13.60 3.33 50.23
CA GLN A 624 -13.66 3.88 51.58
C GLN A 624 -12.47 4.82 51.72
#